data_AF-A0A9W8KLU8-F1
#
_entry.id   AF-A0A9W8KLU8-F1
#
_cell.length_a   1.000
_cell.length_b   1.000
_cell.length_c   1.000
_cell.angle_alpha   90.00
_cell.angle_beta   90.00
_cell.angle_gamma   90.00
#
_symmetry.space_group_name_H-M   'P 1'
#
loop_
_entity.id
_entity.type
_entity.pdbx_description
1 polymer ?
#
loop_
_entity_poly.entity_id
_entity_poly.type
_entity_poly.pdbx_seq_one_letter_code
_entity_poly.pdbx_strand_id
1 'polypeptide(L)'
;MLFFRFGDSGIKRTLSGAAIAVAVAVIFGSPQASAKWAFTQQPADERARACQEQVSFCYNACGSVARTAVNFCSIQTTGWNCACNSGGGERRVRSYEWPMSVSECRAALKICNDGCTSNTSANERGSCYTSCTTDYQCNTNEAPRSSLRVNSAYDKPKGYIPPVDEKDIELTIGMKFGDSESDQGRKTRHAGDPGALPKTIPKSDDTESADGGSLGKGHPDIGGSNGHTTIYSGKRKGGVGQSGGSDVKAAASVANHIQMIQHIIAHAISICICIVLVTSTVAL
;
A
#
# COMPACT_ATOMS: atom_id res chain seq x y z
N MET A 1 36.17 32.68 -0.45
CA MET A 1 37.21 32.92 -1.48
C MET A 1 38.51 32.30 -0.98
N LEU A 2 38.83 31.08 -1.40
CA LEU A 2 40.13 30.47 -1.12
C LEU A 2 40.99 30.52 -2.38
N PHE A 3 42.06 31.28 -2.31
CA PHE A 3 43.13 31.34 -3.32
C PHE A 3 44.11 30.21 -3.05
N PHE A 4 44.22 29.25 -3.97
CA PHE A 4 45.37 28.34 -4.02
C PHE A 4 46.42 28.93 -4.96
N ARG A 5 47.54 29.38 -4.38
CA ARG A 5 48.75 29.70 -5.14
C ARG A 5 49.52 28.41 -5.42
N PHE A 6 49.61 28.02 -6.69
CA PHE A 6 50.62 27.07 -7.14
C PHE A 6 51.89 27.84 -7.51
N GLY A 7 52.98 27.51 -6.81
CA GLY A 7 54.31 27.99 -7.10
C GLY A 7 54.78 27.45 -8.44
N ASP A 8 55.13 28.40 -9.31
CA ASP A 8 55.69 28.20 -10.63
C ASP A 8 57.11 27.62 -10.51
N SER A 9 57.35 26.46 -11.12
CA SER A 9 58.70 25.96 -11.38
C SER A 9 58.76 25.59 -12.85
N GLY A 10 59.31 26.52 -13.61
CA GLY A 10 59.48 26.43 -15.05
C GLY A 10 60.27 25.20 -15.46
N ILE A 11 59.60 24.32 -16.20
CA ILE A 11 60.24 23.30 -17.02
C ILE A 11 59.74 23.53 -18.45
N LYS A 12 60.56 24.22 -19.24
CA LYS A 12 60.44 24.25 -20.70
C LYS A 12 60.85 22.87 -21.23
N ARG A 13 59.87 22.03 -21.55
CA ARG A 13 60.05 20.88 -22.46
C ARG A 13 58.95 20.89 -23.51
N THR A 14 59.30 21.41 -24.68
CA THR A 14 58.69 21.08 -25.95
C THR A 14 58.84 19.58 -26.20
N LEU A 15 57.76 18.83 -26.04
CA LEU A 15 57.61 17.53 -26.68
C LEU A 15 56.15 17.41 -27.13
N SER A 16 55.96 17.32 -28.44
CA SER A 16 54.71 16.94 -29.08
C SER A 16 54.39 15.53 -28.63
N GLY A 17 53.53 15.42 -27.63
CA GLY A 17 53.07 14.16 -27.06
C GLY A 17 51.63 14.35 -26.69
N ALA A 18 50.73 13.71 -27.43
CA ALA A 18 49.32 13.65 -27.10
C ALA A 18 49.18 13.05 -25.69
N ALA A 19 49.00 13.93 -24.69
CA ALA A 19 48.66 13.54 -23.34
C ALA A 19 47.24 12.99 -23.38
N ILE A 20 47.12 11.67 -23.52
CA ILE A 20 45.86 10.95 -23.31
C ILE A 20 45.58 11.07 -21.80
N ALA A 21 44.82 12.11 -21.45
CA ALA A 21 44.23 12.23 -20.13
C ALA A 21 43.21 11.10 -19.99
N VAL A 22 43.66 9.96 -19.45
CA VAL A 22 42.77 8.87 -19.05
C VAL A 22 41.99 9.37 -17.85
N ALA A 23 40.82 9.94 -18.12
CA ALA A 23 39.82 10.18 -17.09
C ALA A 23 39.37 8.81 -16.59
N VAL A 24 39.99 8.34 -15.51
CA VAL A 24 39.50 7.18 -14.76
C VAL A 24 38.21 7.62 -14.10
N ALA A 25 37.10 7.48 -14.83
CA ALA A 25 35.78 7.54 -14.26
C ALA A 25 35.68 6.34 -13.31
N VAL A 26 35.94 6.58 -12.03
CA VAL A 26 35.60 5.64 -10.98
C VAL A 26 34.07 5.59 -10.97
N ILE A 27 33.52 4.64 -11.72
CA ILE A 27 32.12 4.27 -11.61
C ILE A 27 32.02 3.61 -10.24
N PHE A 28 31.77 4.41 -9.21
CA PHE A 28 31.28 3.92 -7.93
C PHE A 28 29.94 3.27 -8.24
N GLY A 29 29.98 1.98 -8.54
CA GLY A 29 28.80 1.16 -8.64
C GLY A 29 28.16 1.16 -7.27
N SER A 30 27.18 2.05 -7.07
CA SER A 30 26.31 2.02 -5.91
C SER A 30 25.85 0.57 -5.74
N PRO A 31 25.99 -0.05 -4.57
CA PRO A 31 25.54 -1.42 -4.31
C PRO A 31 24.00 -1.48 -4.35
N GLN A 32 23.42 -1.33 -5.54
CA GLN A 32 21.99 -1.32 -5.81
C GLN A 32 21.38 -2.73 -5.78
N ALA A 33 22.21 -3.78 -5.66
CA ALA A 33 21.76 -5.17 -5.71
C ALA A 33 20.98 -5.62 -4.45
N SER A 34 21.14 -4.96 -3.30
CA SER A 34 20.49 -5.35 -2.04
C SER A 34 19.16 -4.62 -1.76
N ALA A 35 18.94 -3.46 -2.36
CA ALA A 35 17.78 -2.61 -2.02
C ALA A 35 16.43 -3.16 -2.54
N LYS A 36 16.46 -4.15 -3.43
CA LYS A 36 15.25 -4.72 -4.06
C LYS A 36 14.31 -5.45 -3.08
N TRP A 37 14.77 -5.74 -1.85
CA TRP A 37 14.01 -6.48 -0.83
C TRP A 37 14.00 -5.76 0.53
N ALA A 38 14.18 -4.44 0.52
CA ALA A 38 14.20 -3.62 1.73
C ALA A 38 12.90 -3.75 2.56
N PHE A 39 11.77 -3.98 1.88
CA PHE A 39 10.46 -3.93 2.52
C PHE A 39 10.08 -5.20 3.29
N THR A 40 10.50 -6.39 2.84
CA THR A 40 10.19 -7.64 3.56
C THR A 40 10.88 -7.71 4.93
N GLN A 41 11.95 -6.94 5.10
CA GLN A 41 12.70 -6.82 6.35
C GLN A 41 12.16 -5.71 7.28
N GLN A 42 11.11 -4.99 6.88
CA GLN A 42 10.47 -4.04 7.79
C GLN A 42 9.74 -4.79 8.93
N PRO A 43 9.63 -4.14 10.10
CA PRO A 43 8.84 -4.64 11.21
C PRO A 43 7.43 -5.06 10.78
N ALA A 44 6.91 -6.10 11.42
CA ALA A 44 5.64 -6.71 11.01
C ALA A 44 4.43 -5.74 11.09
N ASP A 45 4.46 -4.77 12.02
CA ASP A 45 3.45 -3.71 12.14
C ASP A 45 3.47 -2.74 10.95
N GLU A 46 4.65 -2.38 10.45
CA GLU A 46 4.79 -1.52 9.27
C GLU A 46 4.31 -2.24 7.99
N ARG A 47 4.64 -3.53 7.86
CA ARG A 47 4.12 -4.37 6.76
C ARG A 47 2.61 -4.52 6.83
N ALA A 48 2.05 -4.75 8.03
CA ALA A 48 0.61 -4.85 8.23
C ALA A 48 -0.13 -3.55 7.86
N ARG A 49 0.40 -2.40 8.30
CA ARG A 49 -0.15 -1.07 7.98
C ARG A 49 -0.16 -0.83 6.46
N ALA A 50 0.96 -1.07 5.78
CA ALA A 50 1.04 -0.90 4.33
C ALA A 50 0.06 -1.83 3.58
N CYS A 51 -0.08 -3.08 4.04
CA CYS A 51 -1.05 -4.01 3.49
C CYS A 51 -2.51 -3.55 3.68
N GLN A 52 -2.86 -3.04 4.86
CA GLN A 52 -4.20 -2.53 5.14
C GLN A 52 -4.53 -1.31 4.25
N GLU A 53 -3.59 -0.38 4.12
CA GLU A 53 -3.72 0.78 3.23
C GLU A 53 -3.89 0.34 1.77
N GLN A 54 -3.11 -0.64 1.32
CA GLN A 54 -3.19 -1.21 -0.03
C GLN A 54 -4.55 -1.82 -0.34
N VAL A 55 -5.09 -2.62 0.58
CA VAL A 55 -6.40 -3.27 0.41
C VAL A 55 -7.52 -2.22 0.37
N SER A 56 -7.46 -1.23 1.26
CA SER A 56 -8.44 -0.13 1.31
C SER A 56 -8.38 0.73 0.05
N PHE A 57 -7.17 1.04 -0.42
CA PHE A 57 -6.93 1.79 -1.63
C PHE A 57 -7.46 1.05 -2.87
N CYS A 58 -7.28 -0.28 -2.94
CA CYS A 58 -7.80 -1.09 -4.04
C CYS A 58 -9.33 -1.00 -4.18
N TYR A 59 -10.07 -1.05 -3.07
CA TYR A 59 -11.53 -0.89 -3.11
C TYR A 59 -11.94 0.48 -3.66
N ASN A 60 -11.25 1.54 -3.23
CA ASN A 60 -11.50 2.90 -3.71
C ASN A 60 -11.14 3.04 -5.21
N ALA A 61 -10.03 2.47 -5.65
CA ALA A 61 -9.61 2.47 -7.05
C ALA A 61 -10.59 1.72 -7.96
N CYS A 62 -11.18 0.62 -7.48
CA CYS A 62 -12.24 -0.10 -8.20
C CYS A 62 -13.62 0.58 -8.10
N GLY A 63 -13.79 1.51 -7.17
CA GLY A 63 -15.02 2.26 -6.91
C GLY A 63 -16.02 1.56 -5.98
N SER A 64 -15.85 0.27 -5.70
CA SER A 64 -16.58 -0.49 -4.67
C SER A 64 -15.99 -1.89 -4.50
N VAL A 65 -16.30 -2.54 -3.37
CA VAL A 65 -15.94 -3.95 -3.09
C VAL A 65 -16.51 -4.89 -4.16
N ALA A 66 -17.75 -4.67 -4.61
CA ALA A 66 -18.41 -5.51 -5.62
C ALA A 66 -17.76 -5.44 -7.02
N ARG A 67 -16.98 -4.39 -7.28
CA ARG A 67 -16.25 -4.21 -8.55
C ARG A 67 -14.81 -4.69 -8.47
N THR A 68 -14.38 -5.21 -7.33
CA THR A 68 -13.03 -5.69 -7.11
C THR A 68 -12.98 -7.21 -7.32
N ALA A 69 -12.24 -7.65 -8.34
CA ALA A 69 -12.06 -9.06 -8.66
C ALA A 69 -11.01 -9.72 -7.75
N VAL A 70 -9.92 -8.99 -7.50
CA VAL A 70 -8.79 -9.45 -6.69
C VAL A 70 -8.38 -8.31 -5.78
N ASN A 71 -8.27 -8.59 -4.49
CA ASN A 71 -7.73 -7.66 -3.51
C ASN A 71 -7.14 -8.43 -2.33
N PHE A 72 -5.82 -8.53 -2.32
CA PHE A 72 -5.10 -9.15 -1.21
C PHE A 72 -3.77 -8.46 -0.99
N CYS A 73 -3.31 -8.54 0.25
CA CYS A 73 -1.92 -8.28 0.62
C CYS A 73 -1.51 -9.26 1.73
N SER A 74 -0.49 -10.05 1.46
CA SER A 74 0.09 -10.98 2.43
C SER A 74 1.11 -10.23 3.28
N ILE A 75 0.90 -10.17 4.60
CA ILE A 75 1.87 -9.52 5.50
C ILE A 75 3.20 -10.28 5.45
N GLN A 76 3.15 -11.62 5.40
CA GLN A 76 4.33 -12.48 5.43
C GLN A 76 5.19 -12.32 4.17
N THR A 77 4.60 -12.47 2.98
CA THR A 77 5.36 -12.39 1.72
C THR A 77 5.52 -10.95 1.22
N THR A 78 4.73 -10.01 1.75
CA THR A 78 4.49 -8.66 1.20
C THR A 78 3.95 -8.66 -0.23
N GLY A 79 3.57 -9.84 -0.72
CA GLY A 79 2.96 -10.02 -2.03
C GLY A 79 1.57 -9.38 -2.05
N TRP A 80 1.31 -8.56 -3.07
CA TRP A 80 0.02 -7.88 -3.22
C TRP A 80 -0.51 -7.95 -4.64
N ASN A 81 -1.83 -7.84 -4.77
CA ASN A 81 -2.47 -7.60 -6.06
C ASN A 81 -3.80 -6.87 -5.89
N CYS A 82 -4.14 -6.08 -6.91
CA CYS A 82 -5.42 -5.44 -7.06
C CYS A 82 -5.88 -5.57 -8.53
N ALA A 83 -7.09 -6.06 -8.74
CA ALA A 83 -7.73 -6.13 -10.05
C ALA A 83 -9.22 -5.83 -9.92
N CYS A 84 -9.79 -5.09 -10.87
CA CYS A 84 -11.20 -4.75 -10.88
C CYS A 84 -11.92 -5.53 -12.00
N ASN A 85 -13.19 -5.90 -11.79
CA ASN A 85 -14.00 -6.68 -12.74
C ASN A 85 -14.12 -6.01 -14.13
N SER A 86 -14.24 -4.67 -14.16
CA SER A 86 -14.35 -3.91 -15.40
C SER A 86 -12.99 -3.41 -15.93
N GLY A 87 -11.86 -3.84 -15.34
CA GLY A 87 -10.47 -3.56 -15.76
C GLY A 87 -10.04 -2.10 -15.90
N GLY A 88 -10.91 -1.12 -15.62
CA GLY A 88 -10.69 0.29 -15.91
C GLY A 88 -10.35 1.16 -14.70
N GLY A 89 -10.67 0.71 -13.49
CA GLY A 89 -10.43 1.49 -12.26
C GLY A 89 -8.96 1.45 -11.86
N GLU A 90 -8.39 0.25 -11.76
CA GLU A 90 -7.00 0.04 -11.39
C GLU A 90 -6.02 0.55 -12.46
N ARG A 91 -6.42 0.57 -13.74
CA ARG A 91 -5.57 1.07 -14.85
C ARG A 91 -5.35 2.59 -14.81
N ARG A 92 -6.21 3.33 -14.10
CA ARG A 92 -6.06 4.78 -13.93
C ARG A 92 -5.00 5.11 -12.88
N VAL A 93 -4.77 4.20 -11.94
CA VAL A 93 -3.76 4.34 -10.89
C VAL A 93 -2.40 3.98 -11.45
N ARG A 94 -1.45 4.90 -11.35
CA ARG A 94 -0.07 4.68 -11.78
C ARG A 94 0.64 3.71 -10.83
N SER A 95 1.60 2.95 -11.34
CA SER A 95 2.28 1.92 -10.54
C SER A 95 2.96 2.46 -9.26
N TYR A 96 3.37 3.73 -9.27
CA TYR A 96 4.03 4.42 -8.15
C TYR A 96 3.06 5.05 -7.13
N GLU A 97 1.75 5.06 -7.40
CA GLU A 97 0.73 5.60 -6.49
C GLU A 97 0.17 4.54 -5.53
N TRP A 98 0.44 3.27 -5.81
CA TRP A 98 -0.03 2.17 -4.96
C TRP A 98 0.69 2.20 -3.59
N PRO A 99 -0.02 2.07 -2.46
CA PRO A 99 0.58 2.15 -1.13
C PRO A 99 1.76 1.19 -0.91
N MET A 100 1.66 -0.05 -1.41
CA MET A 100 2.78 -1.00 -1.32
C MET A 100 4.00 -0.55 -2.13
N SER A 101 3.81 -0.03 -3.35
CA SER A 101 4.91 0.50 -4.16
C SER A 101 5.61 1.68 -3.51
N VAL A 102 4.83 2.59 -2.91
CA VAL A 102 5.37 3.75 -2.19
C VAL A 102 6.16 3.30 -0.96
N SER A 103 5.65 2.31 -0.23
CA SER A 103 6.30 1.77 0.97
C SER A 103 7.59 1.03 0.64
N GLU A 104 7.61 0.22 -0.43
CA GLU A 104 8.82 -0.44 -0.95
C GLU A 104 9.89 0.58 -1.33
N CYS A 105 9.51 1.62 -2.07
CA CYS A 105 10.43 2.70 -2.46
C CYS A 105 11.01 3.43 -1.24
N ARG A 106 10.18 3.78 -0.25
CA ARG A 106 10.63 4.47 0.97
C ARG A 106 11.58 3.62 1.80
N ALA A 107 11.30 2.32 1.93
CA ALA A 107 12.20 1.39 2.61
C ALA A 107 13.54 1.29 1.88
N ALA A 108 13.54 1.20 0.55
CA ALA A 108 14.76 1.16 -0.25
C ALA A 108 15.58 2.45 -0.11
N LEU A 109 14.93 3.62 -0.14
CA LEU A 109 15.58 4.92 0.12
C LEU A 109 16.21 4.96 1.52
N LYS A 110 15.49 4.48 2.54
CA LYS A 110 16.01 4.40 3.91
C LYS A 110 17.28 3.54 3.99
N ILE A 111 17.25 2.34 3.40
CA ILE A 111 18.43 1.45 3.37
C ILE A 111 19.60 2.11 2.63
N CYS A 112 19.33 2.80 1.52
CA CYS A 112 20.36 3.54 0.79
C CYS A 112 21.03 4.61 1.68
N ASN A 113 20.23 5.40 2.39
CA ASN A 113 20.70 6.42 3.31
C ASN A 113 21.49 5.84 4.51
N ASP A 114 21.01 4.73 5.08
CA ASP A 114 21.70 4.01 6.16
C ASP A 114 23.07 3.46 5.66
N GLY A 115 23.11 2.99 4.41
CA GLY A 115 24.32 2.57 3.71
C GLY A 115 25.34 3.69 3.52
N CYS A 116 24.88 4.91 3.19
CA CYS A 116 25.73 6.11 3.08
C CYS A 116 26.35 6.52 4.42
N THR A 117 25.63 6.29 5.53
CA THR A 117 26.16 6.59 6.86
C THR A 117 27.28 5.63 7.25
N SER A 118 27.11 4.34 6.94
CA SER A 118 27.99 3.25 7.40
C SER A 118 29.20 3.00 6.51
N ASN A 119 29.10 3.20 5.19
CA ASN A 119 30.12 2.74 4.23
C ASN A 119 30.84 3.86 3.48
N THR A 120 30.53 5.14 3.75
CA THR A 120 31.03 6.26 2.96
C THR A 120 31.84 7.24 3.81
N SER A 121 32.95 7.72 3.25
CA SER A 121 33.79 8.75 3.86
C SER A 121 33.00 10.05 4.09
N ALA A 122 33.41 10.87 5.06
CA ALA A 122 32.70 12.12 5.37
C ALA A 122 32.55 13.05 4.16
N ASN A 123 33.53 13.02 3.24
CA ASN A 123 33.58 13.88 2.06
C ASN A 123 32.62 13.40 0.94
N GLU A 124 32.35 12.10 0.85
CA GLU A 124 31.52 11.50 -0.21
C GLU A 124 30.07 11.26 0.24
N ARG A 125 29.79 11.44 1.53
CA ARG A 125 28.48 11.17 2.12
C ARG A 125 27.38 12.06 1.50
N GLY A 126 27.69 13.32 1.21
CA GLY A 126 26.75 14.24 0.56
C GLY A 126 26.34 13.78 -0.85
N SER A 127 27.30 13.32 -1.65
CA SER A 127 27.02 12.73 -2.97
C SER A 127 26.23 11.43 -2.87
N CYS A 128 26.53 10.59 -1.87
CA CYS A 128 25.80 9.34 -1.64
C CYS A 128 24.31 9.59 -1.37
N TYR A 129 23.97 10.49 -0.44
CA TYR A 129 22.57 10.84 -0.16
C TYR A 129 21.85 11.42 -1.39
N THR A 130 22.53 12.28 -2.15
CA THR A 130 21.98 12.88 -3.37
C THR A 130 21.65 11.79 -4.39
N SER A 131 22.52 10.80 -4.53
CA SER A 131 22.28 9.64 -5.42
C SER A 131 21.08 8.81 -4.97
N CYS A 132 20.97 8.51 -3.67
CA CYS A 132 19.81 7.81 -3.12
C CYS A 132 18.49 8.53 -3.40
N THR A 133 18.42 9.84 -3.20
CA THR A 133 17.19 10.61 -3.48
C THR A 133 16.86 10.70 -4.97
N THR A 134 17.87 10.64 -5.83
CA THR A 134 17.69 10.65 -7.29
C THR A 134 17.21 9.29 -7.81
N ASP A 135 17.75 8.21 -7.25
CA ASP A 135 17.39 6.83 -7.62
C ASP A 135 16.02 6.41 -7.06
N TYR A 136 15.65 6.91 -5.88
CA TYR A 136 14.41 6.56 -5.18
C TYR A 136 13.45 7.75 -5.07
N GLN A 137 12.97 8.24 -6.21
CA GLN A 137 11.97 9.31 -6.28
C GLN A 137 10.55 8.78 -6.01
N CYS A 138 10.30 8.37 -4.76
CA CYS A 138 9.04 7.75 -4.36
C CYS A 138 7.83 8.65 -4.64
N ASN A 139 6.71 8.05 -5.06
CA ASN A 139 5.47 8.75 -5.45
C ASN A 139 5.61 9.66 -6.69
N THR A 140 6.61 9.42 -7.53
CA THR A 140 6.78 10.09 -8.84
C THR A 140 6.79 9.07 -9.97
N ASN A 141 6.68 9.54 -11.21
CA ASN A 141 6.82 8.72 -12.41
C ASN A 141 8.22 8.12 -12.60
N GLU A 142 9.22 8.61 -11.88
CA GLU A 142 10.59 8.09 -11.90
C GLU A 142 10.85 7.09 -10.77
N ALA A 143 9.85 6.79 -9.93
CA ALA A 143 9.98 5.77 -8.90
C ALA A 143 10.28 4.39 -9.52
N PRO A 144 11.19 3.60 -8.91
CA PRO A 144 11.41 2.22 -9.30
C PRO A 144 10.11 1.41 -9.29
N ARG A 145 9.96 0.49 -10.26
CA ARG A 145 8.77 -0.37 -10.32
C ARG A 145 8.79 -1.38 -9.18
N SER A 146 7.70 -1.46 -8.44
CA SER A 146 7.52 -2.43 -7.36
C SER A 146 7.69 -3.86 -7.87
N SER A 147 8.48 -4.64 -7.15
CA SER A 147 8.71 -6.06 -7.44
C SER A 147 7.79 -7.00 -6.63
N LEU A 148 7.00 -6.42 -5.72
CA LEU A 148 6.12 -7.13 -4.79
C LEU A 148 4.76 -7.54 -5.36
N ARG A 149 4.45 -7.14 -6.59
CA ARG A 149 3.17 -7.50 -7.21
C ARG A 149 3.19 -8.95 -7.68
N VAL A 150 2.25 -9.75 -7.20
CA VAL A 150 2.14 -11.19 -7.47
C VAL A 150 0.73 -11.56 -7.93
N ASN A 151 0.55 -12.79 -8.44
CA ASN A 151 -0.75 -13.22 -8.95
C ASN A 151 -1.64 -13.85 -7.86
N SER A 152 -1.01 -14.55 -6.90
CA SER A 152 -1.68 -15.19 -5.76
C SER A 152 -1.14 -14.70 -4.42
N ALA A 153 -1.96 -14.77 -3.37
CA ALA A 153 -1.57 -14.36 -2.00
C ALA A 153 -0.42 -15.20 -1.42
N TYR A 154 -0.27 -16.43 -1.90
CA TYR A 154 0.75 -17.37 -1.47
C TYR A 154 2.03 -17.30 -2.31
N ASP A 155 2.00 -16.57 -3.43
CA ASP A 155 3.16 -16.43 -4.29
C ASP A 155 4.20 -15.56 -3.59
N LYS A 156 5.45 -16.01 -3.65
CA LYS A 156 6.60 -15.23 -3.18
C LYS A 156 7.08 -14.32 -4.32
N PRO A 157 7.21 -13.01 -4.08
CA PRO A 157 7.81 -12.11 -5.05
C PRO A 157 9.25 -12.52 -5.44
N LYS A 158 9.73 -12.07 -6.60
CA LYS A 158 11.00 -12.53 -7.20
C LYS A 158 12.27 -12.08 -6.45
N GLY A 159 12.75 -12.88 -5.51
CA GLY A 159 13.91 -12.55 -4.68
C GLY A 159 13.55 -12.30 -3.21
N TYR A 160 12.34 -12.71 -2.82
CA TYR A 160 11.85 -12.72 -1.45
C TYR A 160 12.91 -13.20 -0.45
N ILE A 161 13.17 -12.35 0.55
CA ILE A 161 13.95 -12.67 1.75
C ILE A 161 12.93 -12.75 2.89
N PRO A 162 12.90 -13.86 3.66
CA PRO A 162 11.98 -13.99 4.79
C PRO A 162 12.21 -12.88 5.82
N PRO A 163 11.13 -12.39 6.47
CA PRO A 163 11.26 -11.43 7.56
C PRO A 163 12.12 -11.99 8.68
N VAL A 164 12.89 -11.11 9.33
CA VAL A 164 13.74 -11.46 10.48
C VAL A 164 12.88 -11.76 11.72
N ASP A 165 11.69 -11.16 11.78
CA ASP A 165 10.75 -11.31 12.87
C ASP A 165 9.78 -12.46 12.55
N GLU A 166 10.18 -13.69 12.86
CA GLU A 166 9.35 -14.90 12.69
C GLU A 166 8.16 -14.99 13.67
N LYS A 167 7.87 -13.94 14.46
CA LYS A 167 6.70 -13.97 15.33
C LYS A 167 5.45 -14.13 14.46
N ASP A 168 4.75 -15.23 14.66
CA ASP A 168 3.65 -15.76 13.85
C ASP A 168 2.51 -14.76 13.62
N ILE A 169 2.67 -13.83 12.67
CA ILE A 169 1.57 -13.03 12.14
C ILE A 169 1.14 -13.65 10.82
N GLU A 170 0.47 -14.80 10.90
CA GLU A 170 -0.18 -15.43 9.76
C GLU A 170 -1.52 -14.71 9.47
N LEU A 171 -1.46 -13.40 9.19
CA LEU A 171 -2.63 -12.64 8.73
C LEU A 171 -2.43 -12.26 7.26
N THR A 172 -3.25 -12.84 6.39
CA THR A 172 -3.50 -12.30 5.06
C THR A 172 -4.68 -11.34 5.16
N ILE A 173 -4.47 -10.06 4.81
CA ILE A 173 -5.55 -9.07 4.79
C ILE A 173 -6.14 -9.06 3.38
N GLY A 174 -7.44 -9.36 3.29
CA GLY A 174 -8.19 -9.41 2.04
C GLY A 174 -8.70 -10.81 1.75
N MET A 175 -10.02 -10.98 1.80
CA MET A 175 -10.68 -12.21 1.40
C MET A 175 -11.00 -12.11 -0.09
N LYS A 176 -10.69 -13.17 -0.86
CA LYS A 176 -11.19 -13.32 -2.23
C LYS A 176 -12.71 -13.57 -2.15
N PHE A 177 -13.51 -12.58 -2.54
CA PHE A 177 -14.96 -12.72 -2.62
C PHE A 177 -15.32 -13.40 -3.97
N GLY A 178 -15.39 -14.74 -3.98
CA GLY A 178 -15.85 -15.54 -5.12
C GLY A 178 -15.21 -16.94 -5.08
N ASP A 179 -15.95 -18.05 -5.05
CA ASP A 179 -17.32 -18.31 -5.47
C ASP A 179 -18.01 -19.20 -4.42
N SER A 180 -19.24 -18.89 -3.99
CA SER A 180 -20.06 -19.87 -3.29
C SER A 180 -20.38 -20.98 -4.27
N GLU A 181 -19.63 -22.08 -4.19
CA GLU A 181 -20.02 -23.36 -4.79
C GLU A 181 -21.45 -23.65 -4.36
N SER A 182 -22.36 -23.48 -5.32
CA SER A 182 -23.75 -23.86 -5.18
C SER A 182 -23.79 -25.38 -5.26
N ASP A 183 -23.58 -26.03 -4.11
CA ASP A 183 -23.77 -27.46 -3.93
C ASP A 183 -25.27 -27.80 -4.02
N GLN A 184 -25.82 -27.75 -5.24
CA GLN A 184 -27.13 -28.31 -5.60
C GLN A 184 -26.92 -29.52 -6.51
N GLY A 185 -26.46 -30.62 -5.92
CA GLY A 185 -26.24 -31.87 -6.64
C GLY A 185 -26.62 -33.14 -5.88
N ARG A 186 -27.35 -33.07 -4.76
CA ARG A 186 -27.81 -34.27 -4.03
C ARG A 186 -28.99 -34.94 -4.73
N LYS A 187 -28.71 -35.75 -5.76
CA LYS A 187 -29.66 -36.70 -6.35
C LYS A 187 -29.47 -38.09 -5.71
N THR A 188 -30.00 -38.26 -4.50
CA THR A 188 -30.21 -39.59 -3.89
C THR A 188 -31.71 -39.84 -3.76
N ARG A 189 -32.26 -40.67 -4.65
CA ARG A 189 -33.42 -41.53 -4.32
C ARG A 189 -33.21 -42.89 -4.96
N HIS A 190 -32.67 -43.78 -4.14
CA HIS A 190 -32.82 -45.22 -4.26
C HIS A 190 -34.24 -45.61 -3.83
N ALA A 191 -34.78 -46.64 -4.48
CA ALA A 191 -36.12 -47.17 -4.32
C ALA A 191 -36.17 -48.30 -3.26
N GLY A 192 -37.36 -48.48 -2.67
CA GLY A 192 -37.77 -49.58 -1.77
C GLY A 192 -37.68 -49.22 -0.28
N ASP A 193 -38.65 -49.49 0.59
CA ASP A 193 -39.96 -50.15 0.54
C ASP A 193 -40.69 -49.80 1.90
N PRO A 194 -41.84 -50.35 2.33
CA PRO A 194 -42.95 -49.56 2.88
C PRO A 194 -43.21 -49.81 4.38
N GLY A 195 -44.06 -48.96 4.97
CA GLY A 195 -44.85 -49.34 6.14
C GLY A 195 -44.31 -48.86 7.49
N ALA A 196 -44.89 -47.76 8.00
CA ALA A 196 -45.62 -47.74 9.27
C ALA A 196 -45.86 -46.28 9.73
N LEU A 197 -47.14 -45.91 9.73
CA LEU A 197 -47.73 -44.80 10.50
C LEU A 197 -47.86 -45.23 11.98
N PRO A 198 -47.79 -44.31 12.96
CA PRO A 198 -48.98 -43.50 13.34
C PRO A 198 -48.67 -42.03 13.62
N LYS A 199 -49.52 -41.09 13.14
CA LYS A 199 -50.52 -40.32 13.92
C LYS A 199 -50.02 -39.77 15.26
N THR A 200 -49.84 -38.44 15.34
CA THR A 200 -50.73 -37.54 16.13
C THR A 200 -50.36 -36.07 15.91
N ILE A 201 -51.41 -35.26 15.70
CA ILE A 201 -51.45 -33.80 15.66
C ILE A 201 -51.89 -33.31 17.05
N PRO A 202 -51.36 -32.19 17.55
CA PRO A 202 -52.17 -31.30 18.37
C PRO A 202 -52.39 -29.95 17.66
N LYS A 203 -53.68 -29.62 17.51
CA LYS A 203 -54.22 -28.27 17.36
C LYS A 203 -54.39 -27.64 18.75
N SER A 204 -54.17 -26.34 18.85
CA SER A 204 -54.92 -25.36 19.67
C SER A 204 -54.31 -23.99 19.32
N ASP A 205 -54.99 -23.10 18.62
CA ASP A 205 -56.18 -22.28 18.97
C ASP A 205 -55.76 -20.97 19.71
N ASP A 206 -55.95 -19.88 18.96
CA ASP A 206 -56.50 -18.55 19.29
C ASP A 206 -55.87 -17.63 20.36
N THR A 207 -55.52 -16.41 19.93
CA THR A 207 -55.84 -15.06 20.51
C THR A 207 -55.16 -14.01 19.60
N GLU A 208 -55.83 -13.38 18.63
CA GLU A 208 -56.72 -12.21 18.66
C GLU A 208 -56.04 -10.81 18.73
N SER A 209 -56.32 -10.00 17.69
CA SER A 209 -56.34 -8.52 17.56
C SER A 209 -55.03 -7.71 17.62
N ALA A 210 -54.76 -6.68 16.80
CA ALA A 210 -55.65 -5.79 16.05
C ALA A 210 -54.98 -5.16 14.78
N ASP A 211 -55.81 -5.04 13.74
CA ASP A 211 -56.10 -3.93 12.81
C ASP A 211 -55.09 -2.86 12.32
N GLY A 212 -55.24 -2.60 11.01
CA GLY A 212 -55.00 -1.32 10.31
C GLY A 212 -53.93 -1.45 9.21
N GLY A 213 -54.18 -1.46 7.90
CA GLY A 213 -55.30 -0.96 7.10
C GLY A 213 -54.78 0.07 6.08
N SER A 214 -54.91 -0.23 4.78
CA SER A 214 -54.98 0.66 3.60
C SER A 214 -53.96 0.30 2.49
N LEU A 215 -54.33 -0.51 1.49
CA LEU A 215 -55.04 -0.21 0.23
C LEU A 215 -54.29 0.71 -0.75
N GLY A 216 -53.98 0.13 -1.92
CA GLY A 216 -53.51 0.86 -3.11
C GLY A 216 -53.15 -0.07 -4.27
N LYS A 217 -54.15 -0.71 -4.88
CA LYS A 217 -54.03 -1.41 -6.18
C LYS A 217 -54.29 -0.41 -7.32
N GLY A 218 -53.51 -0.50 -8.40
CA GLY A 218 -53.77 0.19 -9.67
C GLY A 218 -52.92 -0.38 -10.81
N HIS A 219 -53.50 -1.32 -11.55
CA HIS A 219 -53.12 -1.79 -12.91
C HIS A 219 -53.84 -0.87 -13.95
N PRO A 220 -53.70 -0.95 -15.31
CA PRO A 220 -52.89 -1.81 -16.17
C PRO A 220 -52.16 -1.08 -17.34
N ASP A 221 -51.56 -1.90 -18.21
CA ASP A 221 -50.83 -1.64 -19.47
C ASP A 221 -51.49 -0.75 -20.53
N ILE A 222 -50.68 0.02 -21.27
CA ILE A 222 -50.91 0.41 -22.69
C ILE A 222 -49.55 0.51 -23.41
N GLY A 223 -49.42 -0.21 -24.53
CA GLY A 223 -48.25 -0.20 -25.41
C GLY A 223 -48.19 1.00 -26.37
N GLY A 224 -47.12 1.09 -27.17
CA GLY A 224 -47.06 2.04 -28.28
C GLY A 224 -45.65 2.32 -28.78
N SER A 225 -45.40 1.90 -30.03
CA SER A 225 -44.18 2.04 -30.80
C SER A 225 -43.76 3.48 -31.16
N ASN A 226 -42.50 3.56 -31.63
CA ASN A 226 -41.95 4.50 -32.62
C ASN A 226 -41.44 5.88 -32.14
N GLY A 227 -40.09 5.98 -32.20
CA GLY A 227 -39.36 6.98 -32.99
C GLY A 227 -39.57 8.46 -32.70
N HIS A 228 -38.51 9.15 -32.27
CA HIS A 228 -38.01 10.35 -32.94
C HIS A 228 -36.74 10.87 -32.24
N THR A 229 -35.65 10.98 -33.01
CA THR A 229 -34.41 11.67 -32.64
C THR A 229 -34.69 13.17 -32.56
N THR A 230 -34.48 13.80 -31.40
CA THR A 230 -34.36 15.27 -31.33
C THR A 230 -33.23 15.67 -30.41
N ILE A 231 -32.20 16.24 -31.04
CA ILE A 231 -31.08 16.96 -30.42
C ILE A 231 -31.67 18.14 -29.64
N TYR A 232 -31.37 18.22 -28.34
CA TYR A 232 -31.60 19.42 -27.55
C TYR A 232 -30.33 19.84 -26.83
N SER A 233 -29.67 20.84 -27.39
CA SER A 233 -28.61 21.62 -26.75
C SER A 233 -29.23 22.49 -25.66
N GLY A 234 -29.13 22.06 -24.40
CA GLY A 234 -29.68 22.74 -23.22
C GLY A 234 -28.58 23.32 -22.33
N LYS A 235 -28.21 24.58 -22.61
CA LYS A 235 -27.42 25.48 -21.76
C LYS A 235 -28.10 25.63 -20.39
N ARG A 236 -27.50 25.12 -19.30
CA ARG A 236 -27.95 25.44 -17.93
C ARG A 236 -26.88 26.21 -17.15
N LYS A 237 -27.36 27.36 -16.66
CA LYS A 237 -26.71 28.36 -15.81
C LYS A 237 -26.47 27.82 -14.40
N GLY A 238 -25.59 28.53 -13.69
CA GLY A 238 -25.13 28.26 -12.34
C GLY A 238 -26.21 27.96 -11.30
N GLY A 239 -25.86 27.01 -10.45
CA GLY A 239 -26.47 26.78 -9.14
C GLY A 239 -25.35 26.59 -8.15
N VAL A 240 -25.03 27.66 -7.41
CA VAL A 240 -24.17 27.61 -6.22
C VAL A 240 -25.00 26.94 -5.12
N GLY A 241 -24.68 25.68 -4.84
CA GLY A 241 -25.20 24.94 -3.70
C GLY A 241 -24.09 24.74 -2.67
N GLN A 242 -24.01 25.65 -1.71
CA GLN A 242 -23.23 25.47 -0.48
C GLN A 242 -23.99 24.49 0.43
N SER A 243 -23.42 23.32 0.67
CA SER A 243 -23.74 22.42 1.78
C SER A 243 -22.43 21.66 2.06
N GLY A 244 -21.71 21.84 3.16
CA GLY A 244 -22.17 22.15 4.51
C GLY A 244 -22.06 20.89 5.35
N GLY A 245 -20.84 20.59 5.81
CA GLY A 245 -20.55 19.83 7.04
C GLY A 245 -20.85 18.33 7.07
N SER A 246 -19.79 17.52 6.99
CA SER A 246 -19.47 16.41 7.91
C SER A 246 -18.13 15.80 7.48
N ASP A 247 -17.43 15.14 8.40
CA ASP A 247 -16.19 14.37 8.20
C ASP A 247 -14.85 15.06 8.50
N VAL A 248 -14.80 15.80 9.63
CA VAL A 248 -13.55 16.02 10.36
C VAL A 248 -13.47 14.99 11.51
N LYS A 249 -13.20 13.72 11.19
CA LYS A 249 -12.91 12.70 12.23
C LYS A 249 -11.83 11.69 11.87
N ALA A 250 -11.03 11.95 10.83
CA ALA A 250 -9.87 11.12 10.47
C ALA A 250 -8.51 11.70 10.92
N ALA A 251 -8.46 12.96 11.38
CA ALA A 251 -7.21 13.61 11.78
C ALA A 251 -6.77 13.33 13.23
N ALA A 252 -7.61 12.71 14.06
CA ALA A 252 -7.31 12.46 15.48
C ALA A 252 -6.40 11.24 15.72
N SER A 253 -6.24 10.33 14.76
CA SER A 253 -5.44 9.11 14.94
C SER A 253 -3.93 9.32 14.74
N VAL A 254 -3.52 10.33 13.97
CA VAL A 254 -2.10 10.61 13.70
C VAL A 254 -1.46 11.42 14.83
N ALA A 255 -2.25 12.24 15.55
CA ALA A 255 -1.77 13.06 16.65
C ALA A 255 -1.28 12.24 17.86
N ASN A 256 -1.91 11.09 18.15
CA ASN A 256 -1.49 10.22 19.25
C ASN A 256 -0.16 9.50 18.97
N HIS A 257 0.18 9.23 17.71
CA HIS A 257 1.43 8.55 17.37
C HIS A 257 2.65 9.48 17.47
N ILE A 258 2.48 10.78 17.20
CA ILE A 258 3.54 11.79 17.34
C ILE A 258 3.86 12.06 18.82
N GLN A 259 2.84 12.08 19.69
CA GLN A 259 3.02 12.27 21.13
C GLN A 259 3.82 11.14 21.78
N MET A 260 3.62 9.89 21.35
CA MET A 260 4.37 8.74 21.86
C MET A 260 5.87 8.82 21.49
N ILE A 261 6.20 9.24 20.27
CA ILE A 261 7.59 9.36 19.81
C ILE A 261 8.34 10.47 20.57
N GLN A 262 7.68 11.60 20.84
CA GLN A 262 8.28 12.70 21.62
C GLN A 262 8.62 12.25 23.06
N HIS A 263 7.77 11.42 23.69
CA HIS A 263 8.01 10.92 25.04
C HIS A 263 9.19 9.94 25.11
N ILE A 264 9.40 9.13 24.07
CA ILE A 264 10.53 8.19 23.98
C ILE A 264 11.85 8.95 23.82
N ILE A 265 11.88 9.97 22.95
CA ILE A 265 13.08 10.78 22.71
C ILE A 265 13.47 11.54 24.00
N ALA A 266 12.50 12.12 24.71
CA ALA A 266 12.76 12.82 25.97
C ALA A 266 13.36 11.89 27.04
N HIS A 267 12.86 10.65 27.16
CA HIS A 267 13.43 9.66 28.08
C HIS A 267 14.85 9.24 27.71
N ALA A 268 15.13 9.03 26.41
CA ALA A 268 16.47 8.65 25.96
C ALA A 268 17.50 9.75 26.26
N ILE A 269 17.16 11.02 26.01
CA ILE A 269 18.04 12.16 26.30
C ILE A 269 18.31 12.26 27.81
N SER A 270 17.27 12.12 28.65
CA SER A 270 17.43 12.14 30.11
C SER A 270 18.37 11.05 30.61
N ILE A 271 18.26 9.83 30.08
CA ILE A 271 19.13 8.71 30.45
C ILE A 271 20.58 8.98 30.04
N CYS A 272 20.81 9.49 28.84
CA CYS A 272 22.16 9.86 28.38
C CYS A 272 22.80 10.93 29.28
N ILE A 273 22.05 11.96 29.68
CA ILE A 273 22.57 13.01 30.59
C ILE A 273 22.92 12.41 31.95
N CYS A 274 22.07 11.53 32.51
CA CYS A 274 22.36 10.85 33.77
C CYS A 274 23.65 10.01 33.70
N ILE A 275 23.86 9.28 32.60
CA ILE A 275 25.08 8.47 32.42
C ILE A 275 26.32 9.36 32.39
N VAL A 276 26.29 10.49 31.66
CA VAL A 276 27.42 11.42 31.56
C VAL A 276 27.74 12.08 32.91
N LEU A 277 26.71 12.42 33.70
CA LEU A 277 26.91 12.99 35.03
C LEU A 277 27.52 11.98 36.01
N VAL A 278 27.04 10.73 35.99
CA VAL A 278 27.56 9.66 36.86
C VAL A 278 29.02 9.33 36.52
N THR A 279 29.38 9.25 35.24
CA THR A 279 30.77 8.98 34.85
C THR A 279 31.71 10.15 35.19
N SER A 280 31.22 11.39 35.15
CA SER A 280 32.00 12.57 35.54
C SER A 280 32.30 12.61 37.04
N THR A 281 31.38 12.13 37.89
CA THR A 281 31.59 12.07 39.35
C THR A 281 32.52 10.95 39.81
N VAL A 282 32.71 9.90 39.01
CA VAL A 282 33.64 8.78 39.35
C VAL A 282 35.08 9.10 38.93
N ALA A 283 35.28 10.11 38.08
CA ALA A 283 36.60 10.52 37.57
C ALA A 283 37.28 11.63 38.41
N LEU A 284 36.67 12.05 39.52
CA LEU A 284 37.17 13.04 40.49
C LEU A 284 37.48 12.36 41.82
#